data_AF-A0A519U298-F1
#
_entry.id   AF-A0A519U298-F1
#
_cell.length_a   1.000
_cell.length_b   1.000
_cell.length_c   1.000
_cell.angle_alpha   90.00
_cell.angle_beta   90.00
_cell.angle_gamma   90.00
#
_symmetry.space_group_name_H-M   'P 1'
#
loop_
_entity.id
_entity.type
_entity.pdbx_description
1 polymer ?
#
loop_
_entity_poly.entity_id
_entity_poly.type
_entity_poly.pdbx_seq_one_letter_code
_entity_poly.pdbx_strand_id
1 'polypeptide(L)' 'LILELLDFVDDVLDDLGSRHEVEYVLKMLEMGTGADRQLAVFHQTGDLTKVVDYILSETTHGL' A
#
# COMPACT_ATOMS: atom_id res chain seq x y z
N LEU A 1 -14.04 0.38 -7.46
CA LEU A 1 -12.96 1.11 -8.16
C LEU A 1 -11.68 0.31 -8.35
N ILE A 2 -10.84 0.04 -7.33
CA ILE A 2 -9.56 -0.66 -7.58
C ILE A 2 -9.78 -2.04 -8.24
N LEU A 3 -10.72 -2.84 -7.76
CA LEU A 3 -11.03 -4.14 -8.38
C LEU A 3 -11.53 -4.03 -9.82
N GLU A 4 -12.28 -2.98 -10.15
CA GLU A 4 -12.75 -2.72 -11.52
C GLU A 4 -11.60 -2.29 -12.43
N LEU A 5 -10.63 -1.54 -11.89
CA LEU A 5 -9.41 -1.19 -12.62
C LEU A 5 -8.52 -2.41 -12.86
N LEU A 6 -8.45 -3.35 -11.91
CA LEU A 6 -7.73 -4.61 -12.08
C LEU A 6 -8.36 -5.46 -13.19
N ASP A 7 -9.69 -5.58 -13.19
CA ASP A 7 -10.43 -6.28 -14.25
C ASP A 7 -10.23 -5.61 -15.63
N PHE A 8 -10.21 -4.28 -15.67
CA PHE A 8 -10.01 -3.51 -16.90
C PHE A 8 -8.63 -3.73 -17.54
N VAL A 9 -7.59 -4.03 -16.76
CA VAL A 9 -6.22 -4.22 -17.27
C VAL A 9 -5.80 -5.68 -17.40
N ASP A 10 -6.66 -6.64 -17.01
CA ASP A 10 -6.29 -8.07 -16.86
C ASP A 10 -5.77 -8.71 -18.16
N ASP A 11 -6.29 -8.28 -19.31
CA ASP A 11 -5.99 -8.83 -20.62
C ASP A 11 -4.58 -8.47 -21.14
N VAL A 12 -3.98 -7.39 -20.65
CA VAL A 12 -2.63 -6.94 -21.05
C VAL A 12 -1.53 -7.34 -20.06
N LEU A 13 -1.88 -7.89 -18.89
CA LEU A 13 -0.90 -8.16 -17.82
C LEU A 13 0.13 -9.22 -18.19
N ASP A 14 -0.29 -10.26 -18.93
CA ASP A 14 0.61 -11.33 -19.37
C ASP A 14 1.59 -10.84 -20.44
N ASP A 15 1.09 -10.09 -21.42
CA ASP A 15 1.89 -9.52 -22.50
C ASP A 15 2.94 -8.53 -21.99
N LEU A 16 2.63 -7.80 -20.92
CA LEU A 16 3.54 -6.88 -20.26
C LEU A 16 4.42 -7.53 -19.19
N GLY A 17 4.19 -8.82 -18.87
CA GLY A 17 4.91 -9.54 -17.82
C GLY A 17 4.72 -8.95 -16.42
N SER A 18 3.60 -8.25 -16.18
CA SER A 18 3.35 -7.47 -14.95
C SER A 18 2.32 -8.09 -14.01
N ARG A 19 1.71 -9.24 -14.39
CA ARG A 19 0.67 -9.92 -13.58
C ARG A 19 1.06 -10.08 -12.11
N HIS A 20 2.28 -10.54 -11.85
CA HIS A 20 2.77 -10.75 -10.48
C HIS A 20 2.77 -9.46 -9.63
N GLU A 21 3.21 -8.35 -10.21
CA GLU A 21 3.27 -7.06 -9.52
C GLU A 21 1.87 -6.53 -9.24
N VAL A 22 0.94 -6.72 -10.18
CA VAL A 22 -0.45 -6.26 -10.06
C VAL A 22 -1.22 -7.08 -9.02
N GLU A 23 -0.95 -8.38 -8.90
CA GLU A 23 -1.55 -9.22 -7.85
C GLU A 23 -1.20 -8.71 -6.43
N TYR A 24 -0.06 -8.04 -6.24
CA TYR A 24 0.31 -7.44 -4.96
C TYR A 24 -0.69 -6.37 -4.49
N VAL A 25 -1.40 -5.71 -5.43
CA VAL A 25 -2.44 -4.73 -5.10
C VAL A 25 -3.53 -5.33 -4.20
N LEU A 26 -3.86 -6.61 -4.37
CA LEU A 26 -4.85 -7.29 -3.51
C LEU A 26 -4.38 -7.33 -2.04
N LYS A 27 -3.09 -7.59 -1.81
CA LYS A 27 -2.51 -7.54 -0.46
C LYS A 27 -2.51 -6.13 0.11
N MET A 28 -2.26 -5.11 -0.73
CA MET A 28 -2.33 -3.71 -0.31
C MET A 28 -3.75 -3.32 0.15
N LEU A 29 -4.79 -3.86 -0.49
CA LEU A 29 -6.18 -3.64 -0.07
C LEU A 29 -6.47 -4.25 1.31
N GLU A 30 -5.93 -5.43 1.62
CA GLU A 30 -6.07 -6.07 2.93
C GLU A 30 -5.33 -5.32 4.05
N MET A 31 -4.15 -4.78 3.74
CA MET A 31 -3.31 -4.05 4.71
C MET A 31 -3.77 -2.60 4.97
N GLY A 32 -4.69 -2.08 4.16
CA GLY A 32 -5.11 -0.68 4.19
C GLY A 32 -4.05 0.29 3.65
N THR A 33 -4.39 1.57 3.63
CA THR A 33 -3.54 2.61 3.06
C THR A 33 -2.43 3.04 4.02
N GLY A 34 -1.42 3.74 3.50
CA GLY A 34 -0.40 4.37 4.35
C GLY A 34 -1.02 5.38 5.33
N ALA A 35 -2.08 6.07 4.93
CA ALA A 35 -2.80 7.00 5.81
C ALA A 35 -3.51 6.26 6.96
N ASP A 36 -4.12 5.11 6.69
CA ASP A 36 -4.75 4.29 7.74
C ASP A 36 -3.72 3.86 8.79
N ARG A 37 -2.52 3.43 8.34
CA ARG A 37 -1.43 3.04 9.25
C ARG A 37 -0.87 4.22 10.03
N GLN A 38 -0.71 5.40 9.39
CA GLN A 38 -0.29 6.63 10.07
C GLN A 38 -1.30 7.08 11.13
N LEU A 39 -2.60 7.03 10.81
CA LEU A 39 -3.67 7.32 11.77
C LEU A 39 -3.67 6.31 12.92
N ALA A 40 -3.43 5.02 12.66
CA ALA A 40 -3.32 4.01 13.70
C ALA A 40 -2.16 4.31 14.66
N VAL A 41 -0.99 4.71 14.15
CA VAL A 41 0.14 5.15 15.00
C VAL A 41 -0.27 6.34 15.85
N PHE A 42 -0.89 7.35 15.25
CA PHE A 42 -1.34 8.53 16.00
C PHE A 42 -2.38 8.20 17.06
N HIS A 43 -3.36 7.34 16.77
CA HIS A 43 -4.37 6.92 17.73
C HIS A 43 -3.77 6.12 18.90
N GLN A 44 -2.67 5.39 18.67
CA GLN A 44 -1.98 4.62 19.71
C GLN A 44 -1.06 5.49 20.57
N THR A 45 -0.40 6.48 19.98
CA THR A 45 0.65 7.26 20.67
C THR A 45 0.21 8.66 21.10
N GLY A 46 -0.76 9.25 20.40
CA GLY A 46 -1.12 10.67 20.51
C GLY A 46 -0.01 11.63 20.05
N ASP A 47 1.04 11.13 19.40
CA ASP A 47 2.26 11.87 19.10
C ASP A 47 2.57 11.88 17.60
N LEU A 48 2.60 13.07 17.01
CA LEU A 48 2.92 13.27 15.59
C LEU A 48 4.40 12.96 15.28
N THR A 49 5.32 13.14 16.22
CA THR A 49 6.73 12.77 16.01
C THR A 49 6.85 11.26 15.79
N LYS A 50 6.02 10.44 16.45
CA LYS A 50 5.97 8.99 16.20
C LYS A 50 5.42 8.62 14.84
N VAL A 51 4.50 9.41 14.29
CA VAL A 51 4.04 9.23 12.90
C VAL A 51 5.18 9.53 11.92
N VAL A 52 5.98 10.57 12.17
CA VAL A 52 7.16 10.88 11.35
C VAL A 52 8.21 9.77 11.44
N ASP A 53 8.51 9.29 12.65
CA ASP A 53 9.41 8.15 12.86
C ASP A 53 8.94 6.93 12.05
N TYR A 54 7.63 6.64 12.07
CA TYR A 54 7.04 5.55 11.30
C TYR A 54 7.20 5.74 9.78
N ILE A 55 6.90 6.93 9.24
CA ILE A 55 7.06 7.23 7.81
C ILE A 55 8.50 7.04 7.35
N LEU A 56 9.47 7.50 8.16
CA LEU A 56 10.89 7.29 7.87
C LEU A 56 11.22 5.81 7.84
N SER A 57 10.75 5.04 8.83
CA SER A 57 10.99 3.60 8.88
C SER A 57 10.44 2.86 7.66
N GLU A 58 9.20 3.13 7.23
CA GLU A 58 8.57 2.49 6.06
C GLU A 58 9.34 2.82 4.77
N THR A 59 9.79 4.07 4.64
CA THR A 59 10.54 4.51 3.46
C THR A 59 11.91 3.84 3.38
N THR A 60 12.59 3.69 4.52
CA THR A 60 13.91 3.02 4.55
C THR A 60 13.84 1.51 4.33
N HIS A 61 12.71 0.86 4.63
CA HIS A 61 12.54 -0.58 4.37
C HIS A 61 12.39 -0.90 2.87
N GLY A 62 12.06 0.09 2.03
CA GLY A 62 11.93 -0.06 0.58
C GLY A 62 13.19 0.24 -0.25
N LEU A 63 14.32 0.54 0.41
CA LEU A 63 15.66 0.73 -0.18
C LEU A 63 16.55 -0.49 0.10
#